data_AF-A0A3A0FSW1-F1
#
_entry.id   AF-A0A3A0FSW1-F1
#
_cell.length_a   1.000
_cell.length_b   1.000
_cell.length_c   1.000
_cell.angle_alpha   90.00
_cell.angle_beta   90.00
_cell.angle_gamma   90.00
#
_symmetry.space_group_name_H-M   'P 1'
#
loop_
_entity.id
_entity.type
_entity.pdbx_description
1 polymer ?
#
loop_
_entity_poly.entity_id
_entity_poly.type
_entity_poly.pdbx_seq_one_letter_code
_entity_poly.pdbx_strand_id
1 'polypeptide(L)'
;MLESPRAVPPIVECSPNFSEGRRAAVIEAIADAVGAAGATVLDVQIDAEQNRSVVRFAGEPPAVERAALAAAAVAVEQIDLTRHTGTHPRIGAIDVVPFAPVAGATIADCVALAERVGEALARELDLPVYLYGEAARRPERRDLAAIREGQFEGLRAAVDADGARRPDFGPARLGPAGAVAVGARHLVVHGVVRLEPAGDDLAAA
;
A
#
# COMPACT_ATOMS: atom_id res chain seq x y z
N MET A 1 43.01 5.45 17.52
CA MET A 1 41.96 4.56 16.99
C MET A 1 40.79 5.43 16.61
N LEU A 2 40.55 5.63 15.31
CA LEU A 2 39.32 6.27 14.85
C LEU A 2 38.19 5.24 15.03
N GLU A 3 37.17 5.57 15.80
CA GLU A 3 35.97 4.73 15.91
C GLU A 3 35.41 4.53 14.51
N SER A 4 35.18 3.28 14.11
CA SER A 4 34.46 2.99 12.86
C SER A 4 33.08 3.63 12.96
N PRO A 5 32.58 4.29 11.90
CA PRO A 5 31.24 4.86 11.92
C PRO A 5 30.24 3.77 12.29
N ARG A 6 29.47 4.02 13.35
CA ARG A 6 28.43 3.10 13.83
C ARG A 6 27.48 2.85 12.66
N ALA A 7 27.33 1.59 12.24
CA ALA A 7 26.42 1.24 11.16
C ALA A 7 25.02 1.75 11.51
N VAL A 8 24.44 2.57 10.64
CA VAL A 8 23.08 3.08 10.81
C VAL A 8 22.14 1.89 10.65
N PRO A 9 21.30 1.56 11.65
CA PRO A 9 20.38 0.44 11.54
C PRO A 9 19.40 0.69 10.38
N PRO A 10 19.00 -0.36 9.64
CA PRO A 10 18.11 -0.21 8.50
C PRO A 10 16.71 0.20 8.96
N ILE A 11 16.20 1.29 8.40
CA ILE A 11 14.84 1.80 8.58
C ILE A 11 14.14 1.80 7.23
N VAL A 12 12.94 1.23 7.23
CA VAL A 12 12.02 1.19 6.09
C VAL A 12 10.73 1.91 6.48
N GLU A 13 10.19 2.71 5.57
CA GLU A 13 8.84 3.25 5.66
C GLU A 13 7.87 2.35 4.89
N CYS A 14 6.65 2.26 5.41
CA CYS A 14 5.54 1.65 4.72
C CYS A 14 4.32 2.57 4.82
N SER A 15 3.65 2.80 3.70
CA SER A 15 2.45 3.66 3.60
C SER A 15 1.28 2.94 2.92
N PRO A 16 0.75 1.86 3.54
CA PRO A 16 -0.36 1.11 2.96
C PRO A 16 -1.61 1.98 2.80
N ASN A 17 -2.37 1.68 1.75
CA ASN A 17 -3.61 2.35 1.41
C ASN A 17 -4.77 1.41 1.71
N PHE A 18 -5.77 1.90 2.43
CA PHE A 18 -6.95 1.13 2.81
C PHE A 18 -8.19 1.72 2.17
N SER A 19 -9.08 0.84 1.70
CA SER A 19 -10.40 1.21 1.16
C SER A 19 -11.39 1.47 2.29
N GLU A 20 -11.06 2.42 3.16
CA GLU A 20 -11.89 2.90 4.24
C GLU A 20 -11.46 4.33 4.62
N GLY A 21 -12.40 5.28 4.59
CA GLY A 21 -12.15 6.67 4.94
C GLY A 21 -13.23 7.30 5.82
N ARG A 22 -14.17 6.51 6.33
CA ARG A 22 -15.40 6.99 7.01
C ARG A 22 -15.59 6.39 8.39
N ARG A 23 -15.29 5.10 8.57
CA ARG A 23 -15.42 4.36 9.84
C ARG A 23 -14.14 4.52 10.67
N ALA A 24 -14.09 5.56 11.51
CA ALA A 24 -12.96 5.87 12.38
C ALA A 24 -12.46 4.65 13.18
N ALA A 25 -13.38 3.89 13.79
CA ALA A 25 -13.02 2.70 14.58
C ALA A 25 -12.26 1.63 13.78
N VAL A 26 -12.53 1.47 12.47
CA VAL A 26 -11.80 0.52 11.62
C VAL A 26 -10.38 1.04 11.33
N ILE A 27 -10.26 2.33 11.06
CA ILE A 27 -8.98 2.98 10.76
C ILE A 27 -8.08 2.99 12.02
N GLU A 28 -8.66 3.26 13.18
CA GLU A 28 -8.00 3.19 14.49
C GLU A 28 -7.50 1.77 14.77
N ALA A 29 -8.35 0.75 14.58
CA ALA A 29 -7.94 -0.65 14.77
C ALA A 29 -6.77 -1.06 13.86
N ILE A 30 -6.73 -0.56 12.63
CA ILE A 30 -5.61 -0.78 11.70
C ILE A 30 -4.33 -0.12 12.23
N ALA A 31 -4.40 1.13 12.68
CA ALA A 31 -3.25 1.85 13.23
C ALA A 31 -2.74 1.23 14.55
N ASP A 32 -3.65 0.79 15.42
CA ASP A 32 -3.32 0.09 16.66
C ASP A 32 -2.60 -1.23 16.38
N ALA A 33 -3.04 -1.99 15.37
CA ALA A 33 -2.38 -3.22 14.95
C ALA A 33 -0.93 -2.98 14.48
N VAL A 34 -0.67 -1.88 13.78
CA VAL A 34 0.68 -1.46 13.38
C VAL A 34 1.56 -1.19 14.60
N GLY A 35 1.05 -0.41 15.56
CA GLY A 35 1.77 -0.09 16.80
C GLY A 35 2.07 -1.33 17.64
N ALA A 36 1.08 -2.22 17.81
CA ALA A 36 1.22 -3.47 18.54
C ALA A 36 2.25 -4.43 17.92
N ALA A 37 2.46 -4.37 16.61
CA ALA A 37 3.47 -5.17 15.91
C ALA A 37 4.91 -4.63 16.06
N GLY A 38 5.08 -3.46 16.67
CA GLY A 38 6.36 -2.83 17.00
C GLY A 38 6.88 -1.83 15.98
N ALA A 39 6.08 -1.44 14.98
CA ALA A 39 6.41 -0.32 14.09
C ALA A 39 5.91 1.01 14.68
N THR A 40 6.55 2.11 14.30
CA THR A 40 6.12 3.45 14.73
C THR A 40 5.15 4.02 13.71
N VAL A 41 3.89 4.24 14.11
CA VAL A 41 2.93 5.01 13.29
C VAL A 41 3.40 6.46 13.21
N LEU A 42 3.62 6.95 12.00
CA LEU A 42 4.09 8.31 11.73
C LEU A 42 2.93 9.26 11.44
N ASP A 43 1.91 8.78 10.72
CA ASP A 43 0.80 9.60 10.24
C ASP A 43 -0.38 8.70 9.82
N VAL A 44 -1.60 9.21 9.98
CA VAL A 44 -2.84 8.57 9.50
C VAL A 44 -3.63 9.60 8.71
N GLN A 45 -3.68 9.43 7.40
CA GLN A 45 -4.41 10.31 6.49
C GLN A 45 -5.75 9.68 6.16
N ILE A 46 -6.83 10.45 6.31
CA ILE A 46 -8.19 9.98 6.08
C ILE A 46 -8.84 10.90 5.05
N ASP A 47 -9.42 10.32 4.01
CA ASP A 47 -10.20 11.02 2.99
C ASP A 47 -11.58 10.35 2.88
N ALA A 48 -12.59 11.01 3.45
CA ALA A 48 -13.95 10.50 3.50
C ALA A 48 -14.67 10.56 2.14
N GLU A 49 -14.27 11.49 1.26
CA GLU A 49 -14.83 11.63 -0.09
C GLU A 49 -14.32 10.50 -0.98
N GLN A 50 -13.01 10.27 -0.95
CA GLN A 50 -12.36 9.14 -1.62
C GLN A 50 -12.67 7.79 -0.96
N ASN A 51 -13.18 7.81 0.27
CA ASN A 51 -13.38 6.64 1.13
C ASN A 51 -12.11 5.79 1.22
N ARG A 52 -11.00 6.47 1.51
CA ARG A 52 -9.65 5.93 1.54
C ARG A 52 -8.90 6.46 2.76
N SER A 53 -8.02 5.65 3.30
CA SER A 53 -7.03 6.08 4.29
C SER A 53 -5.63 5.58 3.96
N VAL A 54 -4.64 6.24 4.54
CA VAL A 54 -3.22 5.85 4.49
C VAL A 54 -2.68 5.85 5.90
N VAL A 55 -2.24 4.69 6.38
CA VAL A 55 -1.55 4.57 7.68
C VAL A 55 -0.07 4.46 7.37
N ARG A 56 0.69 5.52 7.62
CA ARG A 56 2.13 5.56 7.41
C ARG A 56 2.87 5.14 8.67
N PHE A 57 3.82 4.24 8.54
CA PHE A 57 4.66 3.80 9.64
C PHE A 57 6.08 3.49 9.19
N ALA A 58 7.01 3.46 10.13
CA ALA A 58 8.39 3.10 9.87
C ALA A 58 9.00 2.28 11.03
N GLY A 59 10.09 1.59 10.72
CA GLY A 59 10.85 0.82 11.69
C GLY A 59 11.88 -0.07 11.01
N GLU A 60 12.47 -0.98 11.78
CA GLU A 60 13.34 -2.02 11.22
C GLU A 60 12.53 -2.97 10.32
N PRO A 61 13.12 -3.55 9.25
CA PRO A 61 12.40 -4.38 8.29
C PRO A 61 11.54 -5.48 8.92
N PRO A 62 11.98 -6.24 9.94
CA PRO A 62 11.14 -7.27 10.56
C PRO A 62 9.92 -6.70 11.30
N ALA A 63 10.02 -5.51 11.90
CA ALA A 63 8.90 -4.86 12.57
C ALA A 63 7.88 -4.31 11.56
N VAL A 64 8.38 -3.72 10.48
CA VAL A 64 7.56 -3.24 9.35
C VAL A 64 6.84 -4.40 8.66
N GLU A 65 7.49 -5.55 8.47
CA GLU A 65 6.89 -6.77 7.94
C GLU A 65 5.68 -7.23 8.77
N ARG A 66 5.87 -7.40 10.09
CA ARG A 66 4.79 -7.79 11.01
C ARG A 66 3.66 -6.77 11.04
N ALA A 67 3.99 -5.48 11.03
CA ALA A 67 3.00 -4.41 11.06
C ALA A 67 2.14 -4.37 9.78
N ALA A 68 2.75 -4.55 8.61
CA ALA A 68 2.01 -4.62 7.35
C ALA A 68 1.03 -5.81 7.33
N LEU A 69 1.47 -6.99 7.80
CA LEU A 69 0.62 -8.18 7.88
C LEU A 69 -0.52 -8.01 8.91
N ALA A 70 -0.23 -7.44 10.08
CA ALA A 70 -1.24 -7.19 11.10
C ALA A 70 -2.31 -6.18 10.62
N ALA A 71 -1.88 -5.08 9.99
CA ALA A 71 -2.78 -4.10 9.39
C ALA A 71 -3.64 -4.72 8.28
N ALA A 72 -3.05 -5.57 7.43
CA ALA A 72 -3.78 -6.27 6.38
C ALA A 72 -4.83 -7.23 6.95
N ALA A 73 -4.51 -7.99 8.00
CA ALA A 73 -5.46 -8.89 8.63
C ALA A 73 -6.71 -8.16 9.15
N VAL A 74 -6.52 -7.03 9.85
CA VAL A 74 -7.64 -6.19 10.32
C VAL A 74 -8.45 -5.65 9.14
N ALA A 75 -7.79 -5.16 8.08
CA ALA A 75 -8.47 -4.63 6.90
C ALA A 75 -9.31 -5.70 6.19
N VAL A 76 -8.76 -6.90 5.98
CA VAL A 76 -9.45 -8.03 5.33
C VAL A 76 -10.68 -8.48 6.13
N GLU A 77 -10.61 -8.45 7.46
CA GLU A 77 -11.74 -8.81 8.33
C GLU A 77 -12.86 -7.75 8.31
N GLN A 78 -12.50 -6.47 8.27
CA GLN A 78 -13.43 -5.37 8.56
C GLN A 78 -13.94 -4.63 7.31
N ILE A 79 -13.32 -4.83 6.15
CA ILE A 79 -13.63 -4.09 4.91
C ILE A 79 -14.11 -5.06 3.82
N ASP A 80 -15.35 -4.89 3.39
CA ASP A 80 -15.97 -5.61 2.28
C ASP A 80 -16.08 -4.71 1.05
N LEU A 81 -15.26 -4.98 0.03
CA LEU A 81 -15.26 -4.20 -1.21
C LEU A 81 -16.54 -4.34 -2.03
N THR A 82 -17.35 -5.37 -1.80
CA THR A 82 -18.66 -5.49 -2.48
C THR A 82 -19.66 -4.43 -2.01
N ARG A 83 -19.36 -3.76 -0.89
CA ARG A 83 -20.15 -2.67 -0.29
C ARG A 83 -19.40 -1.34 -0.29
N HIS A 84 -18.12 -1.35 -0.66
CA HIS A 84 -17.30 -0.15 -0.69
C HIS A 84 -17.61 0.70 -1.92
N THR A 85 -17.82 1.99 -1.68
CA THR A 85 -17.90 3.01 -2.74
C THR A 85 -17.01 4.20 -2.37
N GLY A 86 -16.29 4.72 -3.35
CA GLY A 86 -15.37 5.85 -3.21
C GLY A 86 -14.89 6.32 -4.57
N THR A 87 -14.42 7.55 -4.68
CA THR A 87 -13.94 8.12 -5.95
C THR A 87 -12.52 7.69 -6.29
N HIS A 88 -11.74 7.23 -5.30
CA HIS A 88 -10.37 6.77 -5.53
C HIS A 88 -10.35 5.34 -6.09
N PRO A 89 -9.60 5.06 -7.19
CA PRO A 89 -9.46 3.72 -7.75
C PRO A 89 -8.90 2.73 -6.74
N ARG A 90 -9.51 1.55 -6.62
CA ARG A 90 -9.15 0.52 -5.64
C ARG A 90 -9.40 -0.89 -6.18
N ILE A 91 -8.61 -1.85 -5.72
CA ILE A 91 -8.73 -3.29 -5.98
C ILE A 91 -8.81 -4.11 -4.69
N GLY A 92 -8.42 -3.55 -3.53
CA GLY A 92 -8.39 -4.27 -2.25
C GLY A 92 -8.88 -3.49 -1.03
N ALA A 93 -9.29 -4.22 0.01
CA ALA A 93 -9.50 -3.72 1.36
C ALA A 93 -8.23 -3.03 1.89
N ILE A 94 -7.10 -3.72 1.75
CA ILE A 94 -5.77 -3.14 1.68
C ILE A 94 -5.35 -3.12 0.21
N ASP A 95 -5.31 -1.93 -0.37
CA ASP A 95 -5.22 -1.76 -1.81
C ASP A 95 -3.76 -1.79 -2.28
N VAL A 96 -2.88 -1.09 -1.55
CA VAL A 96 -1.44 -1.00 -1.88
C VAL A 96 -0.63 -1.07 -0.60
N VAL A 97 0.52 -1.76 -0.64
CA VAL A 97 1.50 -1.86 0.44
C VAL A 97 2.90 -1.54 -0.12
N PRO A 98 3.32 -0.26 -0.12
CA PRO A 98 4.65 0.13 -0.56
C PRO A 98 5.66 0.04 0.57
N PHE A 99 6.90 -0.33 0.25
CA PHE A 99 8.06 -0.22 1.13
C PHE A 99 9.09 0.74 0.52
N ALA A 100 9.59 1.68 1.33
CA ALA A 100 10.59 2.66 0.91
C ALA A 100 11.79 2.70 1.86
N PRO A 101 13.02 2.71 1.34
CA PRO A 101 14.21 2.82 2.18
C PRO A 101 14.31 4.23 2.78
N VAL A 102 14.57 4.32 4.08
CA VAL A 102 14.73 5.60 4.80
C VAL A 102 16.18 5.82 5.19
N ALA A 103 16.79 4.87 5.90
CA ALA A 103 18.17 4.95 6.37
C ALA A 103 18.75 3.54 6.50
N GLY A 104 20.00 3.31 6.09
CA GLY A 104 20.66 2.00 6.23
C GLY A 104 20.06 0.83 5.42
N ALA A 105 18.89 1.01 4.80
CA ALA A 105 18.26 0.05 3.90
C ALA A 105 18.43 0.49 2.44
N THR A 106 18.52 -0.48 1.54
CA THR A 106 18.55 -0.28 0.09
C THR A 106 17.17 -0.51 -0.52
N ILE A 107 17.00 -0.09 -1.77
CA ILE A 107 15.80 -0.44 -2.54
C ILE A 107 15.68 -1.96 -2.72
N ALA A 108 16.80 -2.69 -2.85
CA ALA A 108 16.82 -4.14 -2.97
C ALA A 108 16.30 -4.82 -1.68
N ASP A 109 16.63 -4.27 -0.51
CA ASP A 109 16.08 -4.77 0.76
C ASP A 109 14.55 -4.58 0.82
N CYS A 110 14.06 -3.46 0.29
CA CYS A 110 12.62 -3.19 0.20
C CYS A 110 11.91 -4.10 -0.81
N VAL A 111 12.56 -4.45 -1.93
CA VAL A 111 12.05 -5.44 -2.89
C VAL A 111 11.94 -6.81 -2.22
N ALA A 112 12.99 -7.26 -1.54
CA ALA A 112 12.97 -8.53 -0.82
C ALA A 112 11.91 -8.56 0.28
N LEU A 113 11.68 -7.44 0.98
CA LEU A 113 10.60 -7.29 1.95
C LEU A 113 9.21 -7.35 1.28
N ALA A 114 9.03 -6.67 0.15
CA ALA A 114 7.78 -6.69 -0.62
C ALA A 114 7.42 -8.11 -1.07
N GLU A 115 8.39 -8.89 -1.53
CA GLU A 115 8.17 -10.29 -1.92
C GLU A 115 7.74 -11.16 -0.73
N ARG A 116 8.44 -11.08 0.41
CA ARG A 116 8.08 -11.85 1.61
C ARG A 116 6.69 -11.49 2.14
N VAL A 117 6.38 -10.20 2.22
CA VAL A 117 5.06 -9.73 2.63
C VAL A 117 4.00 -10.20 1.63
N GLY A 118 4.27 -10.11 0.33
CA GLY A 118 3.35 -10.58 -0.70
C GLY A 118 3.05 -12.09 -0.60
N GLU A 119 4.07 -12.92 -0.40
CA GLU A 119 3.90 -14.36 -0.19
C GLU A 119 3.09 -14.67 1.09
N ALA A 120 3.36 -13.94 2.18
CA ALA A 120 2.64 -14.11 3.43
C ALA A 120 1.17 -13.68 3.31
N LEU A 121 0.87 -12.54 2.69
CA LEU A 121 -0.51 -12.10 2.42
C LEU A 121 -1.29 -13.12 1.59
N ALA A 122 -0.66 -13.67 0.55
CA ALA A 122 -1.25 -14.70 -0.27
C ALA A 122 -1.52 -15.99 0.50
N ARG A 123 -0.58 -16.44 1.34
CA ARG A 123 -0.67 -17.69 2.08
C ARG A 123 -1.60 -17.61 3.29
N GLU A 124 -1.54 -16.51 4.04
CA GLU A 124 -2.21 -16.37 5.34
C GLU A 124 -3.59 -15.76 5.23
N LEU A 125 -3.79 -14.84 4.26
CA LEU A 125 -5.05 -14.13 4.07
C LEU A 125 -5.77 -14.51 2.76
N ASP A 126 -5.23 -15.50 2.01
CA ASP A 126 -5.81 -16.01 0.76
C ASP A 126 -6.07 -14.90 -0.29
N LEU A 127 -5.19 -13.89 -0.30
CA LEU A 127 -5.31 -12.73 -1.19
C LEU A 127 -4.58 -12.96 -2.53
N PRO A 128 -5.16 -12.56 -3.66
CA PRO A 128 -4.41 -12.30 -4.89
C PRO A 128 -3.45 -11.14 -4.67
N VAL A 129 -2.16 -11.36 -4.92
CA VAL A 129 -1.11 -10.35 -4.73
C VAL A 129 -0.43 -10.02 -6.05
N TYR A 130 -0.29 -8.73 -6.32
CA TYR A 130 0.43 -8.20 -7.48
C TYR A 130 1.67 -7.46 -7.02
N LEU A 131 2.84 -7.85 -7.53
CA LEU A 131 4.06 -7.10 -7.26
C LEU A 131 4.17 -5.91 -8.21
N TYR A 132 4.44 -4.72 -7.66
CA TYR A 132 4.50 -3.47 -8.42
C TYR A 132 5.75 -2.63 -8.10
N GLY A 133 5.95 -1.56 -8.88
CA GLY A 133 7.10 -0.67 -8.73
C GLY A 133 8.42 -1.39 -8.97
N GLU A 134 9.41 -1.17 -8.09
CA GLU A 134 10.72 -1.83 -8.20
C GLU A 134 10.66 -3.35 -7.93
N ALA A 135 9.57 -3.83 -7.31
CA ALA A 135 9.34 -5.26 -7.09
C ALA A 135 8.60 -5.94 -8.25
N ALA A 136 8.16 -5.19 -9.26
CA ALA A 136 7.37 -5.74 -10.36
C ALA A 136 8.13 -6.81 -11.15
N ARG A 137 7.53 -8.00 -11.26
CA ARG A 137 8.08 -9.11 -12.08
C ARG A 137 7.78 -8.97 -13.57
N ARG A 138 6.80 -8.12 -13.90
CA ARG A 138 6.41 -7.80 -15.28
C ARG A 138 6.57 -6.30 -15.52
N PRO A 139 7.18 -5.87 -16.64
CA PRO A 139 7.38 -4.44 -16.93
C PRO A 139 6.10 -3.61 -16.81
N GLU A 140 4.97 -4.14 -17.29
CA GLU A 140 3.68 -3.45 -17.26
C GLU A 140 3.16 -3.18 -15.83
N ARG A 141 3.56 -4.02 -14.86
CA ARG A 141 3.15 -3.90 -13.45
C ARG A 141 3.98 -2.91 -12.65
N ARG A 142 4.99 -2.28 -13.25
CA ARG A 142 5.69 -1.15 -12.61
C ARG A 142 4.74 -0.01 -12.33
N ASP A 143 3.80 0.24 -13.25
CA ASP A 143 2.72 1.21 -13.05
C ASP A 143 1.55 0.59 -12.29
N LEU A 144 1.26 1.15 -11.12
CA LEU A 144 0.14 0.76 -10.28
C LEU A 144 -1.22 0.97 -10.99
N ALA A 145 -1.32 1.98 -11.87
CA ALA A 145 -2.55 2.24 -12.61
C ALA A 145 -2.90 1.07 -13.56
N ALA A 146 -1.89 0.43 -14.16
CA ALA A 146 -2.08 -0.75 -15.02
C ALA A 146 -2.64 -1.95 -14.22
N ILE A 147 -2.18 -2.15 -12.97
CA ILE A 147 -2.73 -3.19 -12.09
C ILE A 147 -4.19 -2.84 -11.73
N ARG A 148 -4.45 -1.58 -11.37
CA ARG A 148 -5.77 -1.08 -10.97
C ARG A 148 -6.75 -0.87 -12.13
N GLU A 149 -6.37 -1.16 -13.37
CA GLU A 149 -7.27 -1.02 -14.52
C GLU A 149 -8.56 -1.82 -14.29
N GLY A 150 -9.72 -1.17 -14.51
CA GLY A 150 -11.03 -1.74 -14.23
C GLY A 150 -11.39 -1.85 -12.74
N GLN A 151 -10.51 -1.42 -11.82
CA GLN A 151 -10.70 -1.46 -10.37
C GLN A 151 -11.06 -2.87 -9.85
N PHE A 152 -11.69 -2.95 -8.67
CA PHE A 152 -12.14 -4.21 -8.07
C PHE A 152 -13.05 -5.01 -9.00
N GLU A 153 -14.05 -4.38 -9.60
CA GLU A 153 -15.06 -5.05 -10.42
C GLU A 153 -14.45 -5.65 -11.69
N GLY A 154 -13.66 -4.87 -12.42
CA GLY A 154 -12.99 -5.32 -13.64
C GLY A 154 -11.90 -6.35 -13.37
N LEU A 155 -11.11 -6.17 -12.31
CA LEU A 155 -10.12 -7.17 -11.90
C LEU A 155 -10.77 -8.49 -11.51
N ARG A 156 -11.87 -8.45 -10.73
CA ARG A 156 -12.61 -9.65 -10.33
C ARG A 156 -13.17 -10.43 -11.52
N ALA A 157 -13.60 -9.74 -12.58
CA ALA A 157 -14.09 -10.38 -13.80
C ALA A 157 -12.96 -10.98 -14.65
N ALA A 158 -11.78 -10.36 -14.65
CA ALA A 158 -10.68 -10.73 -15.55
C ALA A 158 -9.64 -11.70 -14.94
N VAL A 159 -9.51 -11.75 -13.60
CA VAL A 159 -8.36 -12.40 -12.92
C VAL A 159 -8.15 -13.87 -13.27
N ASP A 160 -9.23 -14.64 -13.48
CA ASP A 160 -9.16 -16.06 -13.85
C ASP A 160 -9.22 -16.28 -15.37
N ALA A 161 -9.90 -15.39 -16.09
CA ALA A 161 -10.14 -15.50 -17.52
C ALA A 161 -8.96 -15.01 -18.38
N ASP A 162 -8.18 -14.05 -17.88
CA ASP A 162 -7.07 -13.45 -18.59
C ASP A 162 -5.73 -13.77 -17.90
N GLY A 163 -4.87 -14.52 -18.59
CA GLY A 163 -3.53 -14.87 -18.11
C GLY A 163 -2.62 -13.66 -17.84
N ALA A 164 -2.85 -12.52 -18.51
CA ALA A 164 -2.14 -11.28 -18.23
C ALA A 164 -2.51 -10.69 -16.86
N ARG A 165 -3.73 -10.97 -16.38
CA ARG A 165 -4.31 -10.45 -15.12
C ARG A 165 -4.11 -11.38 -13.93
N ARG A 166 -3.48 -12.54 -14.08
CA ARG A 166 -3.17 -13.46 -12.98
C ARG A 166 -2.22 -12.84 -11.94
N PRO A 167 -2.45 -13.00 -10.63
CA PRO A 167 -1.58 -12.44 -9.61
C PRO A 167 -0.18 -13.09 -9.61
N ASP A 168 0.79 -12.43 -8.99
CA ASP A 168 2.14 -12.96 -8.78
C ASP A 168 2.15 -14.02 -7.67
N PHE A 169 1.33 -13.82 -6.63
CA PHE A 169 1.10 -14.79 -5.56
C PHE A 169 -0.38 -14.95 -5.24
N GLY A 170 -0.71 -16.09 -4.62
CA GLY A 170 -2.07 -16.36 -4.17
C GLY A 170 -3.00 -16.78 -5.31
N PRO A 171 -4.31 -16.88 -5.03
CA PRO A 171 -5.26 -17.44 -5.96
C PRO A 171 -5.65 -16.45 -7.05
N ALA A 172 -5.95 -16.94 -8.25
CA ALA A 172 -6.55 -16.14 -9.32
C ALA A 172 -8.06 -15.93 -9.11
N ARG A 173 -8.48 -15.49 -7.91
CA ARG A 173 -9.88 -15.19 -7.56
C ARG A 173 -9.97 -14.05 -6.55
N LEU A 174 -10.88 -13.10 -6.76
CA LEU A 174 -11.09 -12.01 -5.80
C LEU A 174 -12.30 -12.31 -4.91
N GLY A 175 -12.06 -12.40 -3.60
CA GLY A 175 -13.09 -12.39 -2.56
C GLY A 175 -13.56 -10.98 -2.20
N PRO A 176 -14.37 -10.82 -1.13
CA PRO A 176 -14.82 -9.52 -0.63
C PRO A 176 -13.68 -8.56 -0.27
N ALA A 177 -12.53 -9.08 0.17
CA ALA A 177 -11.35 -8.27 0.47
C ALA A 177 -10.60 -7.78 -0.78
N GLY A 178 -10.94 -8.30 -1.97
CA GLY A 178 -10.29 -7.94 -3.22
C GLY A 178 -8.88 -8.51 -3.39
N ALA A 179 -7.99 -7.70 -3.94
CA ALA A 179 -6.59 -8.02 -4.22
C ALA A 179 -5.68 -6.90 -3.71
N VAL A 180 -4.40 -7.18 -3.52
CA VAL A 180 -3.43 -6.20 -2.99
C VAL A 180 -2.25 -6.04 -3.93
N ALA A 181 -1.82 -4.79 -4.15
CA ALA A 181 -0.56 -4.49 -4.83
C ALA A 181 0.55 -4.23 -3.79
N VAL A 182 1.61 -5.03 -3.82
CA VAL A 182 2.73 -4.93 -2.86
C VAL A 182 3.99 -4.56 -3.62
N GLY A 183 4.77 -3.61 -3.13
CA GLY A 183 5.91 -3.14 -3.91
C GLY A 183 6.95 -2.38 -3.14
N ALA A 184 8.03 -2.07 -3.84
CA ALA A 184 9.10 -1.22 -3.36
C ALA A 184 9.19 0.03 -4.22
N ARG A 185 9.45 1.18 -3.59
CA ARG A 185 9.63 2.45 -4.28
C ARG A 185 10.55 3.38 -3.49
N HIS A 186 11.09 4.39 -4.15
CA HIS A 186 11.73 5.50 -3.45
C HIS A 186 10.69 6.30 -2.65
N LEU A 187 11.15 6.98 -1.59
CA LEU A 187 10.30 7.89 -0.81
C LEU A 187 9.65 8.92 -1.72
N VAL A 188 8.34 9.08 -1.57
CA VAL A 188 7.56 10.07 -2.33
C VAL A 188 7.14 11.19 -1.38
N VAL A 189 7.51 12.42 -1.73
CA VAL A 189 7.06 13.63 -1.04
C VAL A 189 5.93 14.24 -1.84
N HIS A 190 4.73 14.27 -1.27
CA HIS A 190 3.59 14.99 -1.84
C HIS A 190 3.51 16.39 -1.21
N GLY A 191 3.55 17.43 -2.04
CA GLY A 191 3.37 18.82 -1.62
C GLY A 191 2.26 19.48 -2.43
N VAL A 192 1.34 20.16 -1.75
CA VAL A 192 0.34 21.03 -2.39
C VAL A 192 0.88 22.45 -2.33
N VAL A 193 1.14 23.04 -3.50
CA VAL A 193 1.49 24.45 -3.61
C VAL A 193 0.20 25.23 -3.87
N ARG A 194 -0.19 26.10 -2.94
CA ARG A 194 -1.25 27.09 -3.18
C ARG A 194 -0.63 28.27 -3.92
N LEU A 195 -1.11 28.53 -5.13
CA LEU A 195 -0.74 29.70 -5.89
C LEU A 195 -1.74 30.81 -5.53
N GLU A 196 -1.25 31.91 -4.96
CA GLU A 196 -2.03 33.14 -4.92
C GLU A 196 -2.00 33.76 -6.32
N PRO A 197 -3.13 34.17 -6.90
CA PRO A 197 -3.12 34.87 -8.17
C PRO A 197 -2.32 36.17 -8.02
N ALA A 198 -1.29 36.35 -8.85
CA ALA A 198 -0.78 37.70 -9.11
C ALA A 198 -1.93 38.50 -9.74
N GLY A 199 -2.21 39.70 -9.23
CA GLY A 199 -3.46 40.44 -9.48
C GLY A 199 -3.95 40.51 -10.93
N ASP A 200 -5.27 40.69 -11.07
CA ASP A 200 -6.09 41.12 -12.22
C ASP A 200 -5.80 40.59 -13.65
N ASP A 201 -5.03 39.52 -13.84
CA ASP A 201 -4.82 38.93 -15.19
C ASP A 201 -5.66 37.67 -15.50
N LEU A 202 -6.73 37.42 -14.74
CA LEU A 202 -7.67 36.31 -14.98
C LEU A 202 -9.01 36.75 -15.59
N ALA A 203 -9.04 37.90 -16.25
CA ALA A 203 -10.19 38.40 -16.99
C ALA A 203 -9.87 38.68 -18.47
N ALA A 204 -9.43 37.67 -19.22
CA ALA A 204 -9.59 37.61 -20.68
C ALA A 204 -9.17 36.24 -21.26
N ALA A 205 -10.13 35.33 -21.42
CA ALA A 205 -10.18 34.34 -22.51
C ALA A 205 -11.58 33.71 -22.58
#